data_AF-A0A4Y9ZHZ8-F1
#
_entry.id   AF-A0A4Y9ZHZ8-F1
#
_cell.length_a   1.000
_cell.length_b   1.000
_cell.length_c   1.000
_cell.angle_alpha   90.00
_cell.angle_beta   90.00
_cell.angle_gamma   90.00
#
_symmetry.space_group_name_H-M   'P 1'
#
loop_
_entity.id
_entity.type
_entity.pdbx_description
1 polymer ?
#
loop_
_entity_poly.entity_id
_entity_poly.type
_entity_poly.pdbx_seq_one_letter_code
_entity_poly.pdbx_strand_id
1 'polypeptide(L)'
;MTFHSCNPKYADAVRYRAAFDTVHVMPAPVRKTDRTTCNALREVEGQLYGLNHVMCALKTQRNALLPISRLPPEVLSQIFQYIAVVEQSYPRTRYFPPFLGSSGTLGWIKITHVCRQWRDVALADSRLWAKTVCALPSATPEMLQRSGTAPITINHDFSYYRNKSRILKSVQLALTHIARTKEIRISANKRILTNIVDSLQDNPAPILETLELCLSADARTGFFYESVHLPARICSSTPRLRNLILDNCSIPWDSPLLRNLTHLEVRLLTFCMPEVLLPTIPQLITILSRCPDLQTLVLSDALPELATPPPIPRPSVPCISRTSRASPSPAKHTPA
;
A
#
# COMPACT_ATOMS: atom_id res chain seq x y z
N MET A 1 -35.08 28.20 5.09
CA MET A 1 -36.03 27.32 4.37
C MET A 1 -36.06 25.98 5.07
N THR A 2 -37.15 25.76 5.78
CA THR A 2 -37.47 24.59 6.59
C THR A 2 -37.86 23.41 5.71
N PHE A 3 -37.31 22.22 5.97
CA PHE A 3 -38.03 20.97 5.78
C PHE A 3 -37.77 20.05 6.99
N HIS A 4 -38.89 19.61 7.56
CA HIS A 4 -39.00 18.81 8.77
C HIS A 4 -38.86 17.31 8.47
N SER A 5 -38.16 16.64 9.39
CA SER A 5 -38.39 15.35 10.04
C SER A 5 -38.38 13.99 9.27
N CYS A 6 -37.75 13.05 10.00
CA CYS A 6 -38.07 11.63 10.16
C CYS A 6 -37.49 10.59 9.18
N ASN A 7 -36.41 9.90 9.62
CA ASN A 7 -36.52 8.47 9.98
C ASN A 7 -35.30 7.96 10.78
N PRO A 8 -35.43 7.64 12.09
CA PRO A 8 -34.41 6.97 12.88
C PRO A 8 -34.71 5.46 12.94
N LYS A 9 -34.27 4.67 11.95
CA LYS A 9 -34.46 3.21 11.97
C LYS A 9 -33.26 2.36 11.56
N TYR A 10 -32.04 2.90 11.59
CA TYR A 10 -30.82 2.14 11.28
C TYR A 10 -29.71 2.23 12.35
N ALA A 11 -30.06 2.59 13.59
CA ALA A 11 -29.09 2.73 14.68
C ALA A 11 -28.93 1.50 15.60
N ASP A 12 -29.79 0.47 15.51
CA ASP A 12 -29.85 -0.58 16.56
C ASP A 12 -29.42 -2.01 16.16
N ALA A 13 -28.68 -2.19 15.06
CA ALA A 13 -28.29 -3.54 14.61
C ALA A 13 -26.87 -4.00 15.00
N VAL A 14 -26.12 -3.26 15.83
CA VAL A 14 -24.70 -3.63 16.15
C VAL A 14 -24.37 -3.67 17.65
N ARG A 15 -25.35 -3.53 18.55
CA ARG A 15 -25.10 -3.54 20.02
C ARG A 15 -25.47 -4.82 20.78
N TYR A 16 -25.77 -5.92 20.10
CA TYR A 16 -26.00 -7.22 20.76
C TYR A 16 -24.95 -8.26 20.34
N ARG A 17 -23.70 -8.13 20.80
CA ARG A 17 -22.75 -9.26 20.76
C ARG A 17 -21.57 -9.24 21.74
N ALA A 18 -21.64 -8.46 22.81
CA ALA A 18 -20.59 -8.47 23.83
C ALA A 18 -21.14 -8.07 25.21
N ALA A 19 -21.83 -9.00 25.86
CA ALA A 19 -22.00 -9.06 27.32
C ALA A 19 -22.89 -10.27 27.64
N PHE A 20 -22.31 -11.44 27.89
CA PHE A 20 -22.88 -12.49 28.74
C PHE A 20 -21.78 -13.53 28.98
N ASP A 21 -20.85 -13.17 29.87
CA ASP A 21 -20.06 -14.15 30.60
C ASP A 21 -20.77 -14.43 31.94
N THR A 22 -20.95 -15.72 32.22
CA THR A 22 -21.18 -16.35 33.53
C THR A 22 -22.45 -15.98 34.31
N VAL A 23 -23.55 -16.67 33.96
CA VAL A 23 -24.53 -17.15 34.96
C VAL A 23 -24.87 -18.59 34.60
N HIS A 24 -24.60 -19.53 35.51
CA HIS A 24 -25.09 -20.90 35.43
C HIS A 24 -26.62 -20.89 35.47
N VAL A 25 -27.25 -20.97 34.30
CA VAL A 25 -28.69 -21.22 34.18
C VAL A 25 -28.85 -22.70 33.82
N MET A 26 -29.48 -23.44 34.73
CA MET A 26 -29.93 -24.83 34.53
C MET A 26 -30.65 -24.96 33.17
N PRO A 27 -30.45 -26.06 32.41
CA PRO A 27 -31.14 -26.24 31.14
C PRO A 27 -32.64 -26.40 31.39
N ALA A 28 -33.41 -25.37 31.05
CA ALA A 28 -34.86 -25.46 30.96
C ALA A 28 -35.23 -26.53 29.90
N PRO A 29 -36.29 -27.33 30.12
CA PRO A 29 -36.64 -28.40 29.22
C PRO A 29 -36.97 -27.84 27.83
N VAL A 30 -36.29 -28.39 26.81
CA VAL A 30 -36.56 -28.11 25.39
C VAL A 30 -38.01 -28.48 25.11
N ARG A 31 -38.90 -27.47 25.09
CA ARG A 31 -40.28 -27.64 24.63
C ARG A 31 -40.21 -28.08 23.17
N LYS A 32 -40.72 -29.27 22.87
CA LYS A 32 -40.94 -29.75 21.50
C LYS A 32 -41.73 -28.67 20.76
N THR A 33 -41.10 -27.99 19.80
CA THR A 33 -41.78 -27.03 18.94
C THR A 33 -42.92 -27.74 18.24
N ASP A 34 -44.15 -27.30 18.50
CA ASP A 34 -45.36 -27.90 17.97
C ASP A 34 -45.34 -27.86 16.44
N ARG A 35 -45.67 -28.98 15.79
CA ARG A 35 -45.57 -29.16 14.33
C ARG A 35 -46.45 -28.16 13.58
N THR A 36 -47.55 -27.75 14.22
CA THR A 36 -48.45 -26.66 13.78
C THR A 36 -47.75 -25.30 13.76
N THR A 37 -46.96 -24.96 14.78
CA THR A 37 -46.21 -23.70 14.84
C THR A 37 -45.14 -23.63 13.74
N CYS A 38 -44.41 -24.74 13.52
CA CYS A 38 -43.44 -24.82 12.42
C CYS A 38 -44.09 -24.67 11.04
N ASN A 39 -45.29 -25.23 10.83
CA ASN A 39 -46.01 -25.10 9.57
C ASN A 39 -46.53 -23.67 9.35
N ALA A 40 -47.09 -23.03 10.38
CA ALA A 40 -47.54 -21.65 10.32
C ALA A 40 -46.37 -20.67 10.05
N LEU A 41 -45.20 -20.89 10.67
CA LEU A 41 -43.99 -20.11 10.39
C LEU A 41 -43.57 -20.22 8.92
N ARG A 42 -43.54 -21.44 8.37
CA ARG A 42 -43.20 -21.67 6.95
C ARG A 42 -44.16 -20.98 5.98
N GLU A 43 -45.45 -20.96 6.31
CA GLU A 43 -46.45 -20.29 5.49
C GLU A 43 -46.24 -18.76 5.48
N VAL A 44 -46.03 -18.16 6.66
CA VAL A 44 -45.70 -16.73 6.77
C VAL A 44 -44.40 -16.39 6.06
N GLU A 45 -43.36 -17.21 6.20
CA GLU A 45 -42.09 -17.07 5.46
C GLU A 45 -42.31 -17.12 3.94
N GLY A 46 -43.17 -18.03 3.47
CA GLY A 46 -43.55 -18.12 2.05
C GLY A 46 -44.27 -16.88 1.54
N GLN A 47 -45.21 -16.33 2.33
CA GLN A 47 -45.90 -15.08 1.99
C GLN A 47 -44.92 -13.90 1.95
N LEU A 48 -44.03 -13.78 2.94
CA LEU A 48 -42.99 -12.75 2.97
C LEU A 48 -42.04 -12.86 1.77
N TYR A 49 -41.70 -14.08 1.35
CA TYR A 49 -40.92 -14.32 0.14
C TYR A 49 -41.66 -13.85 -1.11
N GLY A 50 -42.95 -14.18 -1.25
CA GLY A 50 -43.80 -13.75 -2.35
C GLY A 50 -43.92 -12.23 -2.47
N LEU A 51 -44.18 -11.53 -1.35
CA LEU A 51 -44.24 -10.07 -1.33
C LEU A 51 -42.90 -9.44 -1.71
N ASN A 52 -41.78 -9.96 -1.18
CA ASN A 52 -40.45 -9.47 -1.54
C ASN A 52 -40.15 -9.62 -3.04
N HIS A 53 -40.61 -10.71 -3.66
CA HIS A 53 -40.46 -10.91 -5.10
C HIS A 53 -41.20 -9.85 -5.91
N VAL A 54 -42.47 -9.59 -5.59
CA VAL A 54 -43.28 -8.54 -6.24
C VAL A 54 -42.66 -7.17 -6.04
N MET A 55 -42.24 -6.84 -4.80
CA MET A 55 -41.54 -5.58 -4.52
C MET A 55 -40.27 -5.41 -5.34
N CYS A 56 -39.47 -6.48 -5.54
CA CYS A 56 -38.28 -6.42 -6.38
C CYS A 56 -38.61 -6.18 -7.85
N ALA A 57 -39.67 -6.81 -8.37
CA ALA A 57 -40.12 -6.61 -9.75
C ALA A 57 -40.56 -5.16 -9.99
N LEU A 58 -41.42 -4.61 -9.11
CA LEU A 58 -41.87 -3.22 -9.21
C LEU A 58 -40.73 -2.21 -9.07
N LYS A 59 -39.78 -2.43 -8.15
CA LYS A 59 -38.57 -1.60 -8.04
C LYS A 59 -37.73 -1.65 -9.32
N THR A 60 -37.62 -2.82 -9.96
CA THR A 60 -36.88 -2.99 -11.22
C THR A 60 -37.55 -2.20 -12.34
N GLN A 61 -38.87 -2.34 -12.50
CA GLN A 61 -39.64 -1.58 -13.49
C GLN A 61 -39.53 -0.07 -13.26
N ARG A 62 -39.68 0.38 -12.01
CA ARG A 62 -39.50 1.79 -11.65
C ARG A 62 -38.11 2.29 -12.03
N ASN A 63 -37.05 1.53 -11.72
CA ASN A 63 -35.69 1.93 -12.04
C ASN A 63 -35.47 2.03 -13.55
N ALA A 64 -36.03 1.10 -14.35
CA ALA A 64 -35.94 1.15 -15.82
C ALA A 64 -36.57 2.42 -16.43
N LEU A 65 -37.52 3.05 -15.74
CA LEU A 65 -38.12 4.32 -16.18
C LEU A 65 -37.27 5.56 -15.85
N LEU A 66 -36.28 5.43 -14.96
CA LEU A 66 -35.43 6.56 -14.57
C LEU A 66 -34.44 6.92 -15.69
N PRO A 67 -34.13 8.21 -15.91
CA PRO A 67 -33.20 8.64 -16.94
C PRO A 67 -31.82 7.97 -16.87
N ILE A 68 -31.32 7.74 -15.65
CA ILE A 68 -30.00 7.13 -15.43
C ILE A 68 -29.93 5.66 -15.89
N SER A 69 -31.06 4.95 -15.93
CA SER A 69 -31.11 3.57 -16.44
C SER A 69 -31.09 3.48 -17.96
N ARG A 70 -31.23 4.61 -18.67
CA ARG A 70 -31.09 4.70 -20.13
C ARG A 70 -29.63 4.82 -20.58
N LEU A 71 -28.70 5.05 -19.66
CA LEU A 71 -27.28 5.11 -19.98
C LEU A 71 -26.79 3.73 -20.46
N PRO A 72 -25.97 3.69 -21.53
CA PRO A 72 -25.32 2.45 -21.93
C PRO A 72 -24.46 1.86 -20.80
N PRO A 73 -24.34 0.52 -20.71
CA PRO A 73 -23.47 -0.16 -19.75
C PRO A 73 -22.04 0.37 -19.70
N GLU A 74 -21.48 0.75 -20.84
CA GLU A 74 -20.11 1.25 -20.99
C GLU A 74 -19.93 2.60 -20.31
N VAL A 75 -20.93 3.49 -20.44
CA VAL A 75 -20.93 4.81 -19.80
C VAL A 75 -21.07 4.65 -18.28
N LEU A 76 -21.95 3.75 -17.83
CA LEU A 76 -22.08 3.42 -16.41
C LEU A 76 -20.77 2.85 -15.85
N SER A 77 -20.14 1.91 -16.55
CA SER A 77 -18.84 1.34 -16.19
C SER A 77 -17.77 2.44 -16.06
N GLN A 78 -17.71 3.40 -16.99
CA GLN A 78 -16.76 4.50 -16.91
C GLN A 78 -17.03 5.41 -15.70
N ILE A 79 -18.30 5.73 -15.42
CA ILE A 79 -18.70 6.47 -14.21
C ILE A 79 -18.28 5.71 -12.95
N PHE A 80 -18.50 4.39 -12.90
CA PHE A 80 -18.12 3.57 -11.75
C PHE A 80 -16.61 3.55 -11.55
N GLN A 81 -15.81 3.59 -12.62
CA GLN A 81 -14.36 3.69 -12.51
C GLN A 81 -13.93 5.02 -11.88
N TYR A 82 -14.57 6.14 -12.22
CA TYR A 82 -14.31 7.41 -11.55
C TYR A 82 -14.70 7.35 -10.07
N ILE A 83 -15.86 6.76 -9.75
CA ILE A 83 -16.28 6.60 -8.35
C ILE A 83 -15.31 5.70 -7.59
N ALA A 84 -14.77 4.64 -8.20
CA ALA A 84 -13.79 3.76 -7.57
C ALA A 84 -12.49 4.46 -7.16
N VAL A 85 -12.10 5.52 -7.88
CA VAL A 85 -10.93 6.35 -7.53
C VAL A 85 -11.23 7.23 -6.30
N VAL A 86 -12.43 7.82 -6.25
CA VAL A 86 -12.83 8.77 -5.19
C VAL A 86 -13.29 8.05 -3.91
N GLU A 87 -14.09 7.00 -4.04
CA GLU A 87 -14.69 6.21 -2.95
C GLU A 87 -13.92 4.91 -2.72
N GLN A 88 -12.69 5.02 -2.20
CA GLN A 88 -11.85 3.86 -1.93
C GLN A 88 -12.39 3.01 -0.78
N SER A 89 -12.41 1.69 -0.97
CA SER A 89 -12.75 0.73 0.09
C SER A 89 -11.63 0.63 1.11
N TYR A 90 -11.96 0.46 2.39
CA TYR A 90 -10.97 0.18 3.43
C TYR A 90 -11.57 -0.60 4.60
N PRO A 91 -10.78 -1.44 5.28
CA PRO A 91 -11.28 -2.25 6.37
C PRO A 91 -11.44 -1.42 7.66
N ARG A 92 -12.24 -1.94 8.59
CA ARG A 92 -12.36 -1.44 9.98
C ARG A 92 -11.03 -1.28 10.72
N THR A 93 -10.01 -2.01 10.28
CA THR A 93 -8.69 -2.00 10.90
C THR A 93 -7.78 -0.89 10.38
N ARG A 94 -8.24 -0.03 9.45
CA ARG A 94 -7.49 1.12 8.95
C ARG A 94 -7.67 2.33 9.87
N TYR A 95 -6.59 3.01 10.22
CA TYR A 95 -6.57 4.21 11.07
C TYR A 95 -7.08 5.47 10.37
N PHE A 96 -7.15 5.48 9.03
CA PHE A 96 -7.51 6.67 8.25
C PHE A 96 -8.88 6.49 7.55
N PRO A 97 -9.78 7.50 7.59
CA PRO A 97 -9.57 8.84 8.15
C PRO A 97 -9.50 8.83 9.69
N PRO A 98 -8.75 9.78 10.32
CA PRO A 98 -8.25 9.71 11.70
C PRO A 98 -9.32 9.93 12.79
N PHE A 99 -10.60 9.71 12.49
CA PHE A 99 -11.65 9.84 13.49
C PHE A 99 -11.91 8.50 14.18
N LEU A 100 -11.76 8.50 15.50
CA LEU A 100 -12.00 7.43 16.46
C LEU A 100 -13.11 6.46 16.00
N GLY A 101 -12.73 5.21 15.68
CA GLY A 101 -13.69 4.12 15.49
C GLY A 101 -14.33 3.99 14.10
N SER A 102 -13.69 4.45 13.02
CA SER A 102 -14.18 4.27 11.65
C SER A 102 -14.58 2.80 11.37
N SER A 103 -15.84 2.59 10.97
CA SER A 103 -16.45 1.26 10.77
C SER A 103 -16.01 0.55 9.47
N GLY A 104 -14.93 1.02 8.85
CA GLY A 104 -14.54 0.65 7.49
C GLY A 104 -15.55 1.14 6.46
N THR A 105 -15.25 0.98 5.18
CA THR A 105 -16.21 1.25 4.10
C THR A 105 -16.04 0.26 2.97
N LEU A 106 -17.17 -0.12 2.37
CA LEU A 106 -17.18 -0.84 1.11
C LEU A 106 -16.78 0.06 -0.07
N GLY A 107 -16.76 1.39 0.12
CA GLY A 107 -16.40 2.35 -0.94
C GLY A 107 -17.31 2.18 -2.16
N TRP A 108 -16.72 2.20 -3.35
CA TRP A 108 -17.44 2.03 -4.61
C TRP A 108 -18.24 0.73 -4.73
N ILE A 109 -17.91 -0.32 -3.96
CA ILE A 109 -18.65 -1.60 -3.97
C ILE A 109 -20.12 -1.38 -3.58
N LYS A 110 -20.45 -0.29 -2.85
CA LYS A 110 -21.82 0.15 -2.59
C LYS A 110 -22.67 0.26 -3.88
N ILE A 111 -22.06 0.61 -5.02
CA ILE A 111 -22.72 0.68 -6.34
C ILE A 111 -23.36 -0.67 -6.72
N THR A 112 -22.71 -1.79 -6.36
CA THR A 112 -23.22 -3.14 -6.64
C THR A 112 -24.48 -3.50 -5.85
N HIS A 113 -24.90 -2.64 -4.91
CA HIS A 113 -26.09 -2.81 -4.08
C HIS A 113 -27.22 -1.83 -4.43
N VAL A 114 -27.05 -0.95 -5.41
CA VAL A 114 -28.05 0.05 -5.79
C VAL A 114 -29.24 -0.59 -6.53
N CYS A 115 -28.96 -1.31 -7.62
CA CYS A 115 -29.95 -2.06 -8.38
C CYS A 115 -29.29 -3.21 -9.16
N ARG A 116 -30.11 -4.09 -9.76
CA ARG A 116 -29.62 -5.24 -10.56
C ARG A 116 -28.76 -4.79 -11.74
N GLN A 117 -29.22 -3.86 -12.56
CA GLN A 117 -28.47 -3.33 -13.71
C GLN A 117 -27.07 -2.83 -13.31
N TRP A 118 -26.97 -2.04 -12.24
CA TRP A 118 -25.68 -1.49 -11.79
C TRP A 118 -24.76 -2.58 -11.25
N ARG A 119 -25.33 -3.55 -10.54
CA ARG A 119 -24.61 -4.74 -10.08
C ARG A 119 -24.04 -5.51 -11.26
N ASP A 120 -24.85 -5.78 -12.27
CA ASP A 120 -24.44 -6.57 -13.44
C ASP A 120 -23.30 -5.87 -14.20
N VAL A 121 -23.44 -4.55 -14.43
CA VAL A 121 -22.39 -3.73 -15.06
C VAL A 121 -21.09 -3.73 -14.24
N ALA A 122 -21.18 -3.50 -12.92
CA ALA A 122 -20.01 -3.42 -12.06
C ALA A 122 -19.31 -4.78 -11.87
N LEU A 123 -20.06 -5.88 -11.88
CA LEU A 123 -19.50 -7.24 -11.83
C LEU A 123 -18.85 -7.64 -13.15
N ALA A 124 -19.38 -7.18 -14.29
CA ALA A 124 -18.81 -7.44 -15.62
C ALA A 124 -17.51 -6.66 -15.88
N ASP A 125 -17.33 -5.48 -15.25
CA ASP A 125 -16.09 -4.70 -15.41
C ASP A 125 -14.98 -5.17 -14.44
N SER A 126 -14.20 -6.14 -14.91
CA SER A 126 -13.04 -6.67 -14.17
C SER A 126 -12.02 -5.62 -13.72
N ARG A 127 -11.91 -4.47 -14.41
CA ARG A 127 -10.92 -3.43 -14.08
C ARG A 127 -11.22 -2.77 -12.73
N LEU A 128 -12.48 -2.66 -12.34
CA LEU A 128 -12.88 -2.13 -11.02
C LEU A 128 -12.32 -2.98 -9.89
N TRP A 129 -12.39 -4.30 -10.05
CA TRP A 129 -11.89 -5.28 -9.09
C TRP A 129 -10.36 -5.32 -9.09
N ALA A 130 -9.73 -5.29 -10.27
CA ALA A 130 -8.27 -5.37 -10.43
C ALA A 130 -7.52 -4.17 -9.80
N LYS A 131 -8.11 -2.97 -9.88
CA LYS A 131 -7.55 -1.73 -9.29
C LYS A 131 -7.69 -1.64 -7.78
N THR A 132 -8.57 -2.46 -7.18
CA THR A 132 -8.91 -2.40 -5.75
C THR A 132 -8.63 -3.70 -5.01
N VAL A 133 -7.86 -4.61 -5.63
CA VAL A 133 -7.37 -5.83 -4.99
C VAL A 133 -6.70 -5.47 -3.65
N CYS A 134 -6.91 -6.31 -2.63
CA CYS A 134 -6.43 -6.13 -1.26
C CYS A 134 -7.05 -4.96 -0.45
N ALA A 135 -7.87 -4.09 -1.05
CA ALA A 135 -8.53 -2.98 -0.34
C ALA A 135 -9.40 -3.49 0.83
N LEU A 136 -9.98 -4.68 0.69
CA LEU A 136 -10.70 -5.39 1.74
C LEU A 136 -10.09 -6.78 1.93
N PRO A 137 -9.24 -6.99 2.96
CA PRO A 137 -8.46 -8.22 3.11
C PRO A 137 -9.27 -9.53 3.05
N SER A 138 -10.46 -9.55 3.64
CA SER A 138 -11.34 -10.72 3.64
C SER A 138 -11.99 -11.02 2.29
N ALA A 139 -12.07 -10.02 1.40
CA ALA A 139 -12.68 -10.14 0.07
C ALA A 139 -11.62 -10.30 -1.04
N THR A 140 -10.33 -10.24 -0.72
CA THR A 140 -9.24 -10.35 -1.71
C THR A 140 -9.38 -11.55 -2.66
N PRO A 141 -9.73 -12.78 -2.21
CA PRO A 141 -9.91 -13.90 -3.14
C PRO A 141 -11.02 -13.65 -4.17
N GLU A 142 -12.16 -13.10 -3.73
CA GLU A 142 -13.28 -12.76 -4.60
C GLU A 142 -12.92 -11.62 -5.56
N MET A 143 -12.19 -10.61 -5.09
CA MET A 143 -11.72 -9.50 -5.93
C MET A 143 -10.75 -9.99 -7.00
N LEU A 144 -9.84 -10.91 -6.65
CA LEU A 144 -8.95 -11.56 -7.61
C LEU A 144 -9.73 -12.38 -8.64
N GLN A 145 -10.74 -13.15 -8.21
CA GLN A 145 -11.60 -13.91 -9.12
C GLN A 145 -12.32 -12.98 -10.11
N ARG A 146 -12.96 -11.91 -9.62
CA ARG A 146 -13.71 -10.95 -10.46
C ARG A 146 -12.81 -10.10 -11.35
N SER A 147 -11.56 -9.89 -10.96
CA SER A 147 -10.57 -9.19 -11.78
C SER A 147 -10.19 -9.97 -13.06
N GLY A 148 -10.52 -11.27 -13.16
CA GLY A 148 -10.29 -12.06 -14.37
C GLY A 148 -8.84 -11.98 -14.85
N THR A 149 -8.63 -11.47 -16.06
CA THR A 149 -7.30 -11.24 -16.66
C THR A 149 -6.86 -9.78 -16.62
N ALA A 150 -7.65 -8.88 -16.03
CA ALA A 150 -7.32 -7.47 -15.98
C ALA A 150 -6.03 -7.21 -15.18
N PRO A 151 -5.23 -6.20 -15.57
CA PRO A 151 -3.98 -5.89 -14.86
C PRO A 151 -4.23 -5.43 -13.42
N ILE A 152 -3.51 -6.03 -12.47
CA ILE A 152 -3.68 -5.77 -11.03
C ILE A 152 -2.85 -4.57 -10.59
N THR A 153 -3.41 -3.75 -9.71
CA THR A 153 -2.71 -2.69 -8.97
C THR A 153 -2.67 -3.07 -7.49
N ILE A 154 -1.47 -3.08 -6.90
CA ILE A 154 -1.27 -3.29 -5.46
C ILE A 154 -0.72 -1.99 -4.89
N ASN A 155 -1.53 -1.28 -4.10
CA ASN A 155 -1.14 0.00 -3.50
C ASN A 155 -1.52 0.05 -2.01
N HIS A 156 -0.53 -0.10 -1.12
CA HIS A 156 -0.77 -0.12 0.31
C HIS A 156 0.35 0.53 1.13
N ASP A 157 -0.03 1.51 1.93
CA ASP A 157 0.77 1.97 3.06
C ASP A 157 0.31 1.25 4.36
N PHE A 158 1.18 0.37 4.86
CA PHE A 158 0.97 -0.43 6.05
C PHE A 158 0.93 0.41 7.33
N SER A 159 1.41 1.66 7.31
CA SER A 159 1.27 2.61 8.42
C SER A 159 -0.19 2.84 8.79
N TYR A 160 -1.10 2.75 7.81
CA TYR A 160 -2.52 2.95 8.02
C TYR A 160 -3.24 1.79 8.68
N TYR A 161 -2.62 0.63 8.93
CA TYR A 161 -3.34 -0.55 9.42
C TYR A 161 -2.95 -0.91 10.86
N ARG A 162 -3.95 -1.01 11.74
CA ARG A 162 -3.79 -1.53 13.11
C ARG A 162 -3.38 -3.00 13.12
N ASN A 163 -4.02 -3.78 12.25
CA ASN A 163 -3.69 -5.18 12.06
C ASN A 163 -3.03 -5.36 10.68
N LYS A 164 -1.70 -5.40 10.68
CA LYS A 164 -0.88 -5.55 9.48
C LYS A 164 -0.86 -6.98 8.91
N SER A 165 -1.21 -8.01 9.70
CA SER A 165 -1.09 -9.41 9.26
C SER A 165 -2.14 -9.81 8.23
N ARG A 166 -3.38 -9.32 8.36
CA ARG A 166 -4.44 -9.61 7.39
C ARG A 166 -4.17 -8.98 6.02
N ILE A 167 -3.71 -7.74 6.03
CA ILE A 167 -3.35 -7.04 4.79
C ILE A 167 -2.09 -7.65 4.16
N LEU A 168 -1.08 -8.04 4.95
CA LEU A 168 0.08 -8.76 4.44
C LEU A 168 -0.32 -10.06 3.73
N LYS A 169 -1.16 -10.89 4.35
CA LYS A 169 -1.68 -12.12 3.72
C LYS A 169 -2.42 -11.84 2.41
N SER A 170 -3.16 -10.73 2.35
CA SER A 170 -3.88 -10.33 1.14
C SER A 170 -2.93 -9.91 0.04
N VAL A 171 -1.92 -9.10 0.37
CA VAL A 171 -0.87 -8.67 -0.57
C VAL A 171 -0.10 -9.89 -1.08
N GLN A 172 0.33 -10.80 -0.20
CA GLN A 172 0.99 -12.04 -0.59
C GLN A 172 0.13 -12.88 -1.54
N LEU A 173 -1.17 -12.98 -1.28
CA LEU A 173 -2.11 -13.64 -2.20
C LEU A 173 -2.21 -12.91 -3.55
N ALA A 174 -2.22 -11.58 -3.59
CA ALA A 174 -2.23 -10.85 -4.85
C ALA A 174 -0.90 -11.00 -5.62
N LEU A 175 0.22 -11.12 -4.91
CA LEU A 175 1.55 -11.33 -5.49
C LEU A 175 1.70 -12.70 -6.16
N THR A 176 0.88 -13.71 -5.84
CA THR A 176 0.85 -14.95 -6.62
C THR A 176 0.39 -14.74 -8.07
N HIS A 177 -0.22 -13.58 -8.37
CA HIS A 177 -0.62 -13.15 -9.70
C HIS A 177 0.32 -12.09 -10.33
N ILE A 178 1.57 -12.01 -9.85
CA ILE A 178 2.60 -11.07 -10.31
C ILE A 178 2.76 -10.97 -11.83
N ALA A 179 2.54 -12.08 -12.55
CA ALA A 179 2.60 -12.12 -14.02
C ALA A 179 1.65 -11.13 -14.72
N ARG A 180 0.54 -10.75 -14.05
CA ARG A 180 -0.42 -9.75 -14.53
C ARG A 180 -0.52 -8.53 -13.60
N THR A 181 0.46 -8.31 -12.74
CA THR A 181 0.52 -7.12 -11.90
C THR A 181 1.20 -5.99 -12.65
N LYS A 182 0.48 -4.87 -12.77
CA LYS A 182 0.93 -3.68 -13.49
C LYS A 182 1.68 -2.71 -12.58
N GLU A 183 1.23 -2.58 -11.34
CA GLU A 183 1.75 -1.57 -10.41
C GLU A 183 1.84 -2.15 -9.00
N ILE A 184 2.98 -1.94 -8.36
CA ILE A 184 3.22 -2.28 -6.95
C ILE A 184 3.73 -1.02 -6.26
N ARG A 185 2.98 -0.52 -5.27
CA ARG A 185 3.36 0.60 -4.42
C ARG A 185 3.14 0.24 -2.97
N ILE A 186 4.22 0.04 -2.23
CA ILE A 186 4.15 -0.49 -0.87
C ILE A 186 5.03 0.31 0.07
N SER A 187 4.41 0.85 1.11
CA SER A 187 5.09 1.46 2.25
C SER A 187 4.90 0.56 3.47
N ALA A 188 5.97 0.05 4.07
CA ALA A 188 5.87 -0.79 5.26
C ALA A 188 7.15 -0.81 6.11
N ASN A 189 7.08 -1.41 7.29
CA ASN A 189 8.27 -1.64 8.12
C ASN A 189 9.16 -2.76 7.54
N LYS A 190 10.40 -2.86 8.01
CA LYS A 190 11.42 -3.78 7.50
C LYS A 190 10.92 -5.21 7.38
N ARG A 191 10.35 -5.76 8.46
CA ARG A 191 9.83 -7.14 8.47
C ARG A 191 8.83 -7.38 7.34
N ILE A 192 7.87 -6.48 7.15
CA ILE A 192 6.83 -6.65 6.14
C ILE A 192 7.41 -6.50 4.73
N LEU A 193 8.26 -5.50 4.51
CA LEU A 193 8.94 -5.32 3.23
C LEU A 193 9.79 -6.52 2.85
N THR A 194 10.58 -7.09 3.78
CA THR A 194 11.37 -8.30 3.51
C THR A 194 10.47 -9.45 3.06
N ASN A 195 9.34 -9.71 3.74
CA ASN A 195 8.40 -10.77 3.32
C ASN A 195 7.83 -10.53 1.90
N ILE A 196 7.65 -9.27 1.52
CA ILE A 196 7.14 -8.89 0.20
C ILE A 196 8.22 -9.06 -0.85
N VAL A 197 9.45 -8.63 -0.57
CA VAL A 197 10.63 -8.82 -1.41
C VAL A 197 10.86 -10.31 -1.68
N ASP A 198 10.77 -11.16 -0.64
CA ASP A 198 10.88 -12.62 -0.78
C ASP A 198 9.80 -13.18 -1.72
N SER A 199 8.59 -12.62 -1.68
CA SER A 199 7.48 -13.03 -2.56
C SER A 199 7.65 -12.58 -4.01
N LEU A 200 8.46 -11.55 -4.26
CA LEU A 200 8.75 -11.00 -5.59
C LEU A 200 9.99 -11.63 -6.22
N GLN A 201 10.88 -12.21 -5.41
CA GLN A 201 12.14 -12.76 -5.86
C GLN A 201 11.92 -13.87 -6.90
N ASP A 202 12.70 -13.85 -7.98
CA ASP A 202 12.72 -14.86 -9.04
C ASP A 202 11.39 -15.00 -9.84
N ASN A 203 10.36 -14.19 -9.54
CA ASN A 203 9.07 -14.24 -10.21
C ASN A 203 8.99 -13.28 -11.41
N PRO A 204 8.50 -13.71 -12.59
CA PRO A 204 8.43 -12.85 -13.76
C PRO A 204 7.26 -11.86 -13.65
N ALA A 205 7.53 -10.58 -13.94
CA ALA A 205 6.55 -9.50 -13.89
C ALA A 205 6.52 -8.74 -15.25
N PRO A 206 6.06 -9.42 -16.33
CA PRO A 206 6.24 -8.97 -17.71
C PRO A 206 5.50 -7.68 -18.05
N ILE A 207 4.41 -7.37 -17.32
CA ILE A 207 3.61 -6.17 -17.52
C ILE A 207 3.76 -5.12 -16.43
N LEU A 208 4.70 -5.32 -15.49
CA LEU A 208 4.95 -4.38 -14.41
C LEU A 208 5.52 -3.07 -14.97
N GLU A 209 4.84 -1.96 -14.73
CA GLU A 209 5.21 -0.62 -15.19
C GLU A 209 5.74 0.24 -14.04
N THR A 210 5.28 0.00 -12.82
CA THR A 210 5.67 0.76 -11.62
C THR A 210 6.02 -0.17 -10.45
N LEU A 211 7.19 0.03 -9.86
CA LEU A 211 7.61 -0.57 -8.60
C LEU A 211 8.04 0.53 -7.64
N GLU A 212 7.31 0.66 -6.54
CA GLU A 212 7.58 1.61 -5.46
C GLU A 212 7.62 0.85 -4.13
N LEU A 213 8.77 0.89 -3.46
CA LEU A 213 8.99 0.25 -2.16
C LEU A 213 9.58 1.27 -1.19
N CYS A 214 8.85 1.53 -0.11
CA CYS A 214 9.22 2.55 0.87
C CYS A 214 9.29 1.95 2.27
N LEU A 215 10.47 2.00 2.90
CA LEU A 215 10.63 1.58 4.29
C LEU A 215 10.12 2.68 5.21
N SER A 216 8.95 2.46 5.79
CA SER A 216 8.32 3.36 6.76
C SER A 216 8.70 2.99 8.19
N ALA A 217 9.02 3.98 9.02
CA ALA A 217 9.22 3.78 10.46
C ALA A 217 7.96 3.19 11.12
N ASP A 218 8.13 2.20 12.02
CA ASP A 218 7.04 1.77 12.91
C ASP A 218 7.13 2.59 14.19
N ALA A 219 6.05 3.27 14.57
CA ALA A 219 6.00 4.04 15.83
C ALA A 219 6.35 3.19 17.06
N ARG A 220 6.23 1.85 16.95
CA ARG A 220 6.62 0.90 18.01
C ARG A 220 8.09 0.53 18.00
N THR A 221 8.79 0.70 16.89
CA THR A 221 10.20 0.32 16.78
C THR A 221 11.14 1.47 17.01
N GLY A 222 10.70 2.72 17.23
CA GLY A 222 11.62 3.84 17.44
C GLY A 222 12.40 4.22 16.17
N PHE A 223 13.00 5.41 16.16
CA PHE A 223 13.79 5.92 15.04
C PHE A 223 15.05 5.08 14.89
N PHE A 224 15.04 4.06 14.02
CA PHE A 224 16.22 3.23 13.80
C PHE A 224 16.66 3.15 12.35
N TYR A 225 18.00 3.08 12.28
CA TYR A 225 18.95 2.91 11.20
C TYR A 225 18.74 1.62 10.40
N GLU A 226 17.53 1.41 9.88
CA GLU A 226 17.18 0.21 9.14
C GLU A 226 17.14 0.49 7.63
N SER A 227 17.61 -0.49 6.86
CA SER A 227 17.38 -0.57 5.43
C SER A 227 16.93 -1.98 5.04
N VAL A 228 16.29 -2.07 3.87
CA VAL A 228 15.95 -3.33 3.21
C VAL A 228 16.86 -3.50 2.00
N HIS A 229 17.53 -4.65 1.89
CA HIS A 229 18.33 -5.00 0.71
C HIS A 229 17.48 -5.84 -0.24
N LEU A 230 17.34 -5.38 -1.48
CA LEU A 230 16.64 -6.10 -2.54
C LEU A 230 17.61 -7.09 -3.19
N PRO A 231 17.17 -8.33 -3.49
CA PRO A 231 17.99 -9.29 -4.21
C PRO A 231 18.23 -8.83 -5.65
N ALA A 232 19.36 -9.21 -6.25
CA ALA A 232 19.67 -8.85 -7.65
C ALA A 232 18.60 -9.33 -8.66
N ARG A 233 17.90 -10.43 -8.34
CA ARG A 233 16.82 -11.01 -9.14
C ARG A 233 15.43 -10.68 -8.56
N ILE A 234 15.26 -9.47 -8.04
CA ILE A 234 13.95 -8.95 -7.65
C ILE A 234 13.10 -8.76 -8.92
N CYS A 235 12.03 -9.56 -9.06
CA CYS A 235 11.29 -9.73 -10.32
C CYS A 235 12.18 -10.19 -11.49
N SER A 236 12.11 -11.46 -11.88
CA SER A 236 13.06 -12.05 -12.86
C SER A 236 12.99 -11.48 -14.28
N SER A 237 11.88 -10.83 -14.66
CA SER A 237 11.71 -10.17 -15.97
C SER A 237 10.71 -9.02 -15.87
N THR A 238 11.13 -7.81 -16.24
CA THR A 238 10.38 -6.55 -16.12
C THR A 238 10.55 -5.62 -17.33
N PRO A 239 10.26 -6.08 -18.56
CA PRO A 239 10.54 -5.34 -19.80
C PRO A 239 9.74 -4.02 -19.92
N ARG A 240 8.60 -3.93 -19.22
CA ARG A 240 7.71 -2.76 -19.22
C ARG A 240 7.93 -1.83 -18.04
N LEU A 241 8.89 -2.11 -17.15
CA LEU A 241 9.13 -1.25 -15.99
C LEU A 241 9.63 0.11 -16.48
N ARG A 242 8.99 1.18 -15.98
CA ARG A 242 9.31 2.57 -16.33
C ARG A 242 9.53 3.42 -15.10
N ASN A 243 8.85 3.12 -14.00
CA ASN A 243 8.91 3.88 -12.76
C ASN A 243 9.47 3.01 -11.64
N LEU A 244 10.64 3.37 -11.11
CA LEU A 244 11.25 2.72 -9.96
C LEU A 244 11.47 3.76 -8.85
N ILE A 245 10.83 3.53 -7.71
CA ILE A 245 10.95 4.37 -6.52
C ILE A 245 11.37 3.49 -5.34
N LEU A 246 12.52 3.78 -4.74
CA LEU A 246 13.06 3.07 -3.60
C LEU A 246 13.36 4.07 -2.49
N ASP A 247 12.64 3.96 -1.38
CA ASP A 247 12.87 4.77 -0.19
C ASP A 247 13.36 3.87 0.94
N ASN A 248 14.59 4.10 1.39
CA ASN A 248 15.33 3.28 2.36
C ASN A 248 15.39 1.78 1.99
N CYS A 249 15.33 1.53 0.69
CA CYS A 249 15.47 0.24 0.05
C CYS A 249 16.70 0.31 -0.87
N SER A 250 17.68 -0.56 -0.65
CA SER A 250 18.89 -0.63 -1.48
C SER A 250 18.78 -1.77 -2.48
N ILE A 251 19.30 -1.55 -3.68
CA ILE A 251 19.35 -2.55 -4.75
C ILE A 251 20.78 -2.57 -5.31
N PRO A 252 21.31 -3.72 -5.75
CA PRO A 252 22.56 -3.74 -6.48
C PRO A 252 22.48 -2.80 -7.69
N TRP A 253 23.43 -1.88 -7.82
CA TRP A 253 23.42 -0.86 -8.88
C TRP A 253 23.64 -1.45 -10.29
N ASP A 254 24.07 -2.71 -10.38
CA ASP A 254 24.15 -3.47 -11.62
C ASP A 254 22.86 -4.25 -11.95
N SER A 255 21.82 -4.09 -11.14
CA SER A 255 20.54 -4.79 -11.27
C SER A 255 19.88 -4.59 -12.64
N PRO A 256 19.25 -5.64 -13.20
CA PRO A 256 18.48 -5.52 -14.43
C PRO A 256 17.26 -4.60 -14.31
N LEU A 257 16.78 -4.29 -13.09
CA LEU A 257 15.68 -3.34 -12.88
C LEU A 257 16.05 -1.89 -13.23
N LEU A 258 17.35 -1.57 -13.25
CA LEU A 258 17.87 -0.22 -13.53
C LEU A 258 18.11 -0.04 -15.04
N ARG A 259 17.12 -0.40 -15.86
CA ARG A 259 17.17 -0.34 -17.33
C ARG A 259 15.84 0.16 -17.90
N ASN A 260 15.90 0.93 -18.99
CA ASN A 260 14.73 1.44 -19.71
C ASN A 260 13.74 2.20 -18.82
N LEU A 261 14.22 2.89 -17.79
CA LEU A 261 13.39 3.64 -16.85
C LEU A 261 13.13 5.07 -17.39
N THR A 262 11.95 5.60 -17.11
CA THR A 262 11.58 7.01 -17.32
C THR A 262 11.64 7.81 -16.02
N HIS A 263 11.43 7.14 -14.88
CA HIS A 263 11.51 7.72 -13.54
C HIS A 263 12.34 6.80 -12.64
N LEU A 264 13.46 7.31 -12.15
CA LEU A 264 14.32 6.64 -11.17
C LEU A 264 14.45 7.51 -9.93
N GLU A 265 14.04 6.97 -8.79
CA GLU A 265 14.08 7.65 -7.51
C GLU A 265 14.63 6.72 -6.45
N VAL A 266 15.78 7.08 -5.88
CA VAL A 266 16.43 6.34 -4.80
C VAL A 266 16.71 7.33 -3.68
N ARG A 267 16.01 7.14 -2.56
CA ARG A 267 16.25 7.87 -1.31
C ARG A 267 16.80 6.90 -0.29
N LEU A 268 17.97 7.20 0.24
CA LEU A 268 18.56 6.45 1.35
C LEU A 268 18.69 7.38 2.56
N LEU A 269 18.98 6.82 3.73
CA LEU A 269 19.42 7.58 4.89
C LEU A 269 20.89 7.23 5.13
N THR A 270 21.80 8.06 4.60
CA THR A 270 23.26 7.88 4.60
C THR A 270 23.86 7.66 5.98
N PHE A 271 23.30 8.27 7.02
CA PHE A 271 23.76 8.10 8.41
C PHE A 271 23.65 6.66 8.95
N CYS A 272 23.02 5.75 8.18
CA CYS A 272 22.73 4.38 8.58
C CYS A 272 23.39 3.31 7.69
N MET A 273 24.11 3.72 6.63
CA MET A 273 24.53 2.81 5.56
C MET A 273 26.05 2.74 5.45
N PRO A 274 26.64 1.53 5.35
CA PRO A 274 28.04 1.38 4.94
C PRO A 274 28.25 1.97 3.54
N GLU A 275 29.39 2.62 3.30
CA GLU A 275 29.80 3.19 1.99
C GLU A 275 29.67 2.20 0.82
N VAL A 276 29.82 0.90 1.11
CA VAL A 276 29.80 -0.21 0.14
C VAL A 276 28.50 -0.35 -0.65
N LEU A 277 27.40 0.29 -0.21
CA LEU A 277 26.09 0.20 -0.86
C LEU A 277 25.75 1.38 -1.77
N LEU A 278 26.60 2.41 -1.80
CA LEU A 278 26.47 3.54 -2.71
C LEU A 278 26.97 3.17 -4.12
N PRO A 279 26.42 3.77 -5.20
CA PRO A 279 26.90 3.50 -6.54
C PRO A 279 28.29 4.11 -6.71
N THR A 280 29.15 3.46 -7.48
CA THR A 280 30.33 4.14 -8.04
C THR A 280 29.91 5.07 -9.19
N ILE A 281 30.74 6.07 -9.52
CA ILE A 281 30.51 6.96 -10.67
C ILE A 281 30.32 6.15 -11.98
N PRO A 282 31.14 5.13 -12.31
CA PRO A 282 30.93 4.32 -13.51
C PRO A 282 29.61 3.54 -13.50
N GLN A 283 29.17 3.03 -12.35
CA GLN A 283 27.87 2.35 -12.23
C GLN A 283 26.72 3.33 -12.50
N LEU A 284 26.78 4.54 -11.93
CA LEU A 284 25.77 5.56 -12.17
C LEU A 284 25.70 5.94 -13.66
N ILE A 285 26.85 6.21 -14.30
CA ILE A 285 26.92 6.49 -15.74
C ILE A 285 26.35 5.32 -16.56
N THR A 286 26.65 4.09 -16.17
CA THR A 286 26.13 2.88 -16.81
C THR A 286 24.60 2.83 -16.73
N ILE A 287 24.02 3.13 -15.58
CA ILE A 287 22.55 3.17 -15.42
C ILE A 287 21.92 4.23 -16.31
N LEU A 288 22.50 5.43 -16.34
CA LEU A 288 22.03 6.53 -17.21
C LEU A 288 22.10 6.13 -18.68
N SER A 289 23.19 5.48 -19.12
CA SER A 289 23.32 4.99 -20.49
C SER A 289 22.30 3.89 -20.84
N ARG A 290 21.84 3.12 -19.86
CA ARG A 290 20.82 2.07 -20.01
C ARG A 290 19.39 2.60 -19.93
N CYS A 291 19.19 3.89 -19.64
CA CYS A 291 17.88 4.54 -19.52
C CYS A 291 17.82 5.77 -20.44
N PRO A 292 17.81 5.58 -21.78
CA PRO A 292 17.85 6.70 -22.72
C PRO A 292 16.62 7.62 -22.64
N ASP A 293 15.47 7.08 -22.21
CA ASP A 293 14.21 7.81 -22.07
C ASP A 293 13.99 8.37 -20.63
N LEU A 294 15.04 8.45 -19.81
CA LEU A 294 14.94 8.91 -18.43
C LEU A 294 14.54 10.40 -18.38
N GLN A 295 13.40 10.69 -17.76
CA GLN A 295 12.86 12.04 -17.62
C GLN A 295 13.09 12.59 -16.21
N THR A 296 13.08 11.72 -15.21
CA THR A 296 13.24 12.10 -13.81
C THR A 296 14.29 11.22 -13.13
N LEU A 297 15.27 11.87 -12.50
CA LEU A 297 16.27 11.25 -11.65
C LEU A 297 16.28 11.95 -10.29
N VAL A 298 16.00 11.21 -9.22
CA VAL A 298 16.07 11.70 -7.84
C VAL A 298 16.99 10.78 -7.05
N LEU A 299 18.12 11.31 -6.60
CA LEU A 299 19.05 10.62 -5.72
C LEU A 299 19.19 11.45 -4.43
N SER A 300 18.65 10.95 -3.33
CA SER A 300 18.83 11.57 -2.00
C SER A 300 19.69 10.65 -1.17
N ASP A 301 20.83 11.16 -0.69
CA ASP A 301 21.79 10.38 0.10
C ASP A 301 22.22 9.06 -0.60
N ALA A 302 22.22 9.08 -1.94
CA ALA A 302 22.51 7.92 -2.79
C ALA A 302 23.54 8.24 -3.88
N LEU A 303 24.28 9.34 -3.72
CA LEU A 303 25.32 9.73 -4.66
C LEU A 303 26.62 8.94 -4.42
N PRO A 304 27.42 8.70 -5.47
CA PRO A 304 28.75 8.14 -5.31
C PRO A 304 29.60 8.99 -4.38
N GLU A 305 30.39 8.34 -3.53
CA GLU A 305 31.40 9.05 -2.76
C GLU A 305 32.48 9.55 -3.71
N LEU A 306 32.63 10.87 -3.78
CA LEU A 306 33.75 11.49 -4.48
C LEU A 306 34.98 11.15 -3.66
N ALA A 307 35.87 10.32 -4.23
CA ALA A 307 37.14 9.98 -3.61
C ALA A 307 37.77 11.25 -3.03
N THR A 308 37.91 11.30 -1.70
CA THR A 308 38.66 12.37 -1.07
C THR A 308 40.05 12.35 -1.69
N PRO A 309 40.53 13.47 -2.26
CA PRO A 309 41.88 13.48 -2.81
C PRO A 309 42.83 13.02 -1.70
N PRO A 310 43.81 12.15 -2.01
CA PRO A 310 44.76 11.70 -1.00
C PRO A 310 45.35 12.94 -0.31
N PRO A 311 45.55 12.91 1.03
CA PRO A 311 46.08 14.06 1.74
C PRO A 311 47.35 14.51 1.03
N ILE A 312 47.31 15.74 0.49
CA ILE A 312 48.45 16.35 -0.17
C ILE A 312 49.61 16.26 0.84
N PRO A 313 50.74 15.60 0.51
CA PRO A 313 51.87 15.54 1.41
C PRO A 313 52.25 16.98 1.73
N ARG A 314 52.11 17.39 2.99
CA ARG A 314 52.55 18.72 3.42
C ARG A 314 54.02 18.83 3.03
N PRO A 315 54.45 19.85 2.28
CA PRO A 315 55.86 20.03 1.99
C PRO A 315 56.60 20.11 3.33
N SER A 316 57.54 19.22 3.54
CA SER A 316 58.47 19.23 4.66
C SER A 316 59.25 20.53 4.59
N VAL A 317 58.82 21.51 5.38
CA VAL A 317 59.55 22.77 5.54
C VAL A 317 60.87 22.42 6.22
N PRO A 318 62.04 22.65 5.60
CA PRO A 318 63.31 22.36 6.25
C PRO A 318 63.45 23.26 7.48
N CYS A 319 63.81 22.65 8.62
CA CYS A 319 64.11 23.34 9.87
C CYS A 319 65.20 24.39 9.63
N ILE A 320 64.82 25.67 9.63
CA ILE A 320 65.77 26.77 9.71
C ILE A 320 66.19 26.87 11.18
N SER A 321 67.41 26.41 11.47
CA SER A 321 68.09 26.62 12.74
C SER A 321 68.28 28.12 12.98
N ARG A 322 67.65 28.61 14.06
CA ARG A 322 67.73 29.99 14.52
C ARG A 322 69.17 30.28 14.96
N THR A 323 69.90 31.10 14.22
CA THR A 323 71.17 31.68 14.64
C THR A 323 70.94 32.63 15.81
N SER A 324 71.52 32.34 16.98
CA SER A 324 71.51 33.24 18.13
C SER A 324 72.46 34.41 17.86
N ARG A 325 71.89 35.60 17.70
CA ARG A 325 72.65 36.86 17.69
C ARG A 325 72.82 37.30 19.13
N ALA A 326 74.08 37.32 19.58
CA ALA A 326 74.51 37.83 20.87
C ALA A 326 74.14 39.32 21.05
N SER A 327 73.74 39.68 22.27
CA SER A 327 73.67 41.05 22.79
C SER A 327 73.67 41.00 24.33
N PRO A 328 74.14 42.05 25.03
CA PRO A 328 75.09 41.91 26.11
C PRO A 328 74.51 42.02 27.53
N SER A 329 75.35 41.59 28.47
CA SER A 329 75.30 41.70 29.94
C SER A 329 74.61 42.95 30.52
N PRO A 330 73.91 42.81 31.65
CA PRO A 330 73.80 43.87 32.64
C PRO A 330 74.66 43.57 33.87
N ALA A 331 75.46 44.57 34.26
CA ALA A 331 76.18 44.61 35.51
C ALA A 331 75.22 44.89 36.70
N LYS A 332 75.47 44.17 37.79
CA LYS A 332 75.42 44.55 39.22
C LYS A 332 74.21 45.37 39.70
N HIS A 333 73.48 44.82 40.68
CA HIS A 333 73.57 45.28 42.07
C HIS A 333 72.93 44.27 43.04
N THR A 334 73.64 44.01 44.13
CA THR A 334 73.38 43.13 45.27
C THR A 334 72.43 43.78 46.32
N PRO A 335 71.97 43.02 47.33
CA PRO A 335 70.65 43.16 47.96
C PRO A 335 70.66 43.91 49.31
N ALA A 336 69.46 44.05 49.88
CA ALA A 336 69.21 44.07 51.33
C ALA A 336 68.49 42.78 51.73
#